data_AF-A0A7S2FKP7-F1
#
_entry.id   AF-A0A7S2FKP7-F1
#
_cell.length_a   1.000
_cell.length_b   1.000
_cell.length_c   1.000
_cell.angle_alpha   90.00
_cell.angle_beta   90.00
_cell.angle_gamma   90.00
#
_symmetry.space_group_name_H-M   'P 1'
#
loop_
_entity.id
_entity.type
_entity.pdbx_description
1 polymer ?
#
loop_
_entity_poly.entity_id
_entity_poly.type
_entity_poly.pdbx_seq_one_letter_code
_entity_poly.pdbx_strand_id
1 'polypeptide(L)'
;MLEYSLTNIAQVPSVSHRNTLVIFPIGTKKKKQKFVVGDDTGTITFFEVKRSEAISVFTSNFDEAGLQRSGAVHCIRTNLNAKKRDRIFVAQGHRIIGMTKKGKEFFRLESPLTEAIHTMAVENVRVYTGCEYIFSLYDDGKDSGFFMSQDRINSMVLVSNSSPRAEEERKMSEE
;
A
#
# COMPACT_ATOMS: atom_id res chain seq x y z
N MET A 1 21.48 -21.55 17.48
CA MET A 1 21.20 -20.30 18.19
C MET A 1 21.24 -19.18 17.15
N LEU A 2 20.17 -18.39 17.01
CA LEU A 2 20.15 -17.25 16.09
C LEU A 2 20.59 -16.02 16.87
N GLU A 3 21.66 -15.36 16.41
CA GLU A 3 22.11 -14.08 16.96
C GLU A 3 21.66 -12.95 16.03
N TYR A 4 21.05 -11.92 16.62
CA TYR A 4 20.63 -10.71 15.92
C TYR A 4 21.31 -9.50 16.55
N SER A 5 21.81 -8.58 15.73
CA SER A 5 22.34 -7.28 16.17
C SER A 5 21.41 -6.15 15.75
N LEU A 6 21.24 -5.16 16.63
CA LEU A 6 20.47 -3.96 16.32
C LEU A 6 21.31 -3.04 15.42
N THR A 7 20.72 -2.55 14.33
CA THR A 7 21.34 -1.54 13.46
C THR A 7 20.29 -0.53 13.02
N ASN A 8 20.54 0.75 13.32
CA ASN A 8 19.70 1.85 12.89
C ASN A 8 20.16 2.31 11.50
N ILE A 9 19.26 2.27 10.50
CA ILE A 9 19.60 2.55 9.10
C ILE A 9 18.98 3.82 8.53
N ALA A 10 17.88 4.32 9.13
CA ALA A 10 17.15 5.52 8.72
C ALA A 10 16.39 6.12 9.90
N GLN A 11 16.17 7.44 9.86
CA GLN A 11 15.22 8.14 10.71
C GLN A 11 14.24 8.89 9.81
N VAL A 12 12.95 8.77 10.11
CA VAL A 12 11.85 9.48 9.44
C VAL A 12 11.07 10.31 10.46
N PRO A 13 10.22 11.26 10.04
CA PRO A 13 9.25 11.90 10.92
C PRO A 13 8.33 10.91 11.65
N SER A 14 7.49 11.42 12.53
CA SER A 14 6.54 10.61 13.30
C SER A 14 5.67 9.72 12.40
N VAL A 15 5.48 8.48 12.83
CA VAL A 15 4.64 7.48 12.16
C VAL A 15 3.64 6.97 13.20
N SER A 16 2.44 7.53 13.20
CA SER A 16 1.37 7.16 14.13
C SER A 16 0.49 6.03 13.59
N HIS A 17 0.58 5.74 12.29
CA HIS A 17 -0.25 4.76 11.61
C HIS A 17 0.45 3.42 11.44
N ARG A 18 -0.34 2.34 11.48
CA ARG A 18 0.16 0.99 11.23
C ARG A 18 0.37 0.80 9.75
N ASN A 19 1.18 -0.19 9.38
CA ASN A 19 1.24 -0.67 7.99
C ASN A 19 1.70 0.36 6.96
N THR A 20 2.50 1.36 7.37
CA THR A 20 3.06 2.41 6.49
C THR A 20 4.46 2.09 5.98
N LEU A 21 5.01 0.91 6.33
CA LEU A 21 6.29 0.42 5.84
C LEU A 21 6.09 -0.78 4.92
N VAL A 22 6.69 -0.74 3.73
CA VAL A 22 6.71 -1.86 2.78
C VAL A 22 8.13 -2.16 2.34
N ILE A 23 8.52 -3.42 2.45
CA ILE A 23 9.80 -3.94 1.98
C ILE A 23 9.60 -4.58 0.60
N PHE A 24 10.34 -4.10 -0.41
CA PHE A 24 10.29 -4.70 -1.74
C PHE A 24 11.09 -6.00 -1.78
N PRO A 25 10.66 -7.03 -2.54
CA PRO A 25 11.49 -8.21 -2.76
C PRO A 25 12.86 -7.84 -3.36
N ILE A 26 13.92 -8.46 -2.88
CA ILE A 26 15.26 -8.30 -3.46
C ILE A 26 15.23 -8.89 -4.88
N GLY A 27 15.48 -8.04 -5.88
CA GLY A 27 15.50 -8.49 -7.26
C GLY A 27 16.71 -9.39 -7.55
N THR A 28 16.52 -10.43 -8.37
CA THR A 28 17.58 -11.38 -8.77
C THR A 28 18.79 -10.71 -9.42
N LYS A 29 18.61 -9.56 -10.09
CA LYS A 29 19.68 -8.81 -10.79
C LYS A 29 20.35 -7.72 -9.94
N LYS A 30 19.68 -7.19 -8.91
CA LYS A 30 20.19 -6.09 -8.07
C LYS A 30 20.02 -6.48 -6.60
N LYS A 31 21.13 -6.86 -5.96
CA LYS A 31 21.19 -7.32 -4.55
C LYS A 31 21.00 -6.19 -3.52
N LYS A 32 20.23 -5.15 -3.83
CA LYS A 32 20.00 -4.03 -2.91
C LYS A 32 18.58 -4.07 -2.40
N GLN A 33 18.44 -4.05 -1.07
CA GLN A 33 17.16 -3.96 -0.42
C GLN A 33 16.58 -2.56 -0.61
N LYS A 34 15.32 -2.50 -1.01
CA LYS A 34 14.55 -1.26 -1.06
C LYS A 34 13.35 -1.37 -0.16
N PHE A 35 12.98 -0.27 0.46
CA PHE A 35 11.76 -0.18 1.23
C PHE A 35 11.19 1.23 1.11
N VAL A 36 9.94 1.38 1.51
CA VAL A 36 9.22 2.65 1.51
C VAL A 36 8.58 2.83 2.87
N VAL A 37 8.58 4.08 3.35
CA VAL A 37 7.92 4.48 4.60
C VAL A 37 7.06 5.70 4.33
N GLY A 38 5.83 5.68 4.82
CA GLY A 38 4.95 6.85 4.90
C GLY A 38 4.87 7.38 6.33
N ASP A 39 4.79 8.70 6.49
CA ASP A 39 4.76 9.38 7.78
C ASP A 39 3.52 10.27 7.98
N ASP A 40 3.43 10.86 9.18
CA ASP A 40 2.30 11.68 9.61
C ASP A 40 2.23 13.04 8.90
N THR A 41 3.27 13.44 8.17
CA THR A 41 3.27 14.66 7.34
C THR A 41 2.67 14.41 5.97
N GLY A 42 2.25 13.18 5.68
CA GLY A 42 1.79 12.77 4.35
C GLY A 42 2.93 12.49 3.37
N THR A 43 4.17 12.47 3.87
CA THR A 43 5.36 12.24 3.06
C THR A 43 5.61 10.75 2.89
N ILE A 44 5.95 10.33 1.68
CA ILE A 44 6.46 8.99 1.39
C ILE A 44 7.91 9.06 0.98
N THR A 45 8.76 8.34 1.70
CA THR A 45 10.19 8.24 1.41
C THR A 45 10.57 6.82 1.01
N PHE A 46 11.23 6.69 -0.14
CA PHE A 46 11.77 5.44 -0.63
C PHE A 46 13.26 5.35 -0.33
N PHE A 47 13.66 4.26 0.29
CA PHE A 47 15.05 4.01 0.66
C PHE A 47 15.66 2.87 -0.14
N GLU A 48 16.97 2.95 -0.38
CA GLU A 48 17.81 1.87 -0.86
C GLU A 48 18.94 1.66 0.13
N VAL A 49 19.08 0.43 0.65
CA VAL A 49 20.15 0.09 1.58
C VAL A 49 21.46 -0.09 0.80
N LYS A 50 22.48 0.70 1.14
CA LYS A 50 23.85 0.58 0.64
C LYS A 50 24.80 0.60 1.83
N ARG A 51 25.69 -0.41 1.93
CA ARG A 51 26.74 -0.49 2.97
C ARG A 51 26.20 -0.24 4.39
N SER A 52 25.07 -0.86 4.73
CA SER A 52 24.40 -0.74 6.04
C SER A 52 23.77 0.62 6.36
N GLU A 53 23.70 1.54 5.38
CA GLU A 53 22.95 2.79 5.49
C GLU A 53 21.76 2.78 4.54
N ALA A 54 20.63 3.37 4.94
CA ALA A 54 19.50 3.57 4.06
C ALA A 54 19.59 4.95 3.41
N ILE A 55 19.75 4.97 2.09
CA ILE A 55 19.83 6.21 1.32
C ILE A 55 18.45 6.50 0.73
N SER A 56 17.91 7.69 0.99
CA SER A 56 16.69 8.15 0.32
C SER A 56 16.94 8.25 -1.19
N VAL A 57 16.15 7.50 -1.96
CA VAL A 57 16.20 7.46 -3.42
C VAL A 57 15.30 8.53 -4.00
N PHE A 58 14.11 8.70 -3.41
CA PHE A 58 13.18 9.77 -3.71
C PHE A 58 12.16 9.91 -2.60
N THR A 59 11.55 11.09 -2.55
CA THR A 59 10.47 11.43 -1.64
C THR A 59 9.31 11.99 -2.46
N SER A 60 8.08 11.67 -2.07
CA SER A 60 6.86 12.17 -2.70
C SER A 60 5.87 12.60 -1.65
N ASN A 61 5.23 13.74 -1.90
CA ASN A 61 4.05 14.21 -1.17
C ASN A 61 2.88 14.24 -2.14
N PHE A 62 1.66 14.15 -1.63
CA PHE A 62 0.46 14.17 -2.44
C PHE A 62 -0.39 15.42 -2.20
N ASP A 63 0.26 16.50 -1.74
CA ASP A 63 -0.37 17.81 -1.63
C ASP A 63 -0.99 18.23 -2.97
N GLU A 64 -2.24 18.68 -2.91
CA GLU A 64 -2.83 19.42 -4.02
C GLU A 64 -2.34 20.87 -3.94
N ALA A 65 -1.94 21.44 -5.07
CA ALA A 65 -1.42 22.79 -5.15
C ALA A 65 -2.39 23.78 -4.47
N GLY A 66 -2.00 24.30 -3.31
CA GLY A 66 -2.78 25.29 -2.54
C GLY A 66 -3.38 24.79 -1.22
N LEU A 67 -3.40 23.48 -0.93
CA LEU A 67 -3.79 22.96 0.39
C LEU A 67 -2.55 22.56 1.19
N GLN A 68 -2.37 23.20 2.35
CA GLN A 68 -1.13 23.17 3.13
C GLN A 68 -0.84 21.87 3.90
N ARG A 69 -1.68 20.82 3.84
CA ARG A 69 -1.43 19.56 4.57
C ARG A 69 -2.05 18.35 3.87
N SER A 70 -1.25 17.62 3.11
CA SER A 70 -1.44 16.20 2.83
C SER A 70 -1.64 15.50 4.18
N GLY A 71 -2.79 14.85 4.40
CA GLY A 71 -3.05 14.12 5.65
C GLY A 71 -2.00 13.03 5.89
N ALA A 72 -1.95 12.46 7.11
CA ALA A 72 -1.01 11.38 7.40
C ALA A 72 -1.15 10.20 6.41
N VAL A 73 -0.04 9.51 6.12
CA VAL A 73 -0.13 8.24 5.37
C VAL A 73 -0.71 7.19 6.29
N HIS A 74 -1.89 6.67 5.95
CA HIS A 74 -2.62 5.73 6.82
C HIS A 74 -2.19 4.28 6.61
N CYS A 75 -1.96 3.85 5.36
CA CYS A 75 -1.38 2.53 5.10
C CYS A 75 -0.74 2.45 3.70
N ILE A 76 0.21 1.52 3.54
CA ILE A 76 0.84 1.18 2.26
C ILE A 76 0.71 -0.32 2.01
N ARG A 77 0.35 -0.68 0.77
CA ARG A 77 0.20 -2.06 0.33
C ARG A 77 0.82 -2.31 -1.02
N THR A 78 1.26 -3.53 -1.24
CA THR A 78 1.55 -4.05 -2.58
C THR A 78 0.33 -4.79 -3.12
N ASN A 79 0.30 -4.97 -4.44
CA ASN A 79 -0.74 -5.75 -5.08
C ASN A 79 -0.46 -7.26 -4.89
N LEU A 80 -1.41 -7.95 -4.29
CA LEU A 80 -1.41 -9.40 -4.11
C LEU A 80 -1.47 -10.08 -5.48
N ASN A 81 -0.69 -11.13 -5.66
CA ASN A 81 -0.58 -11.89 -6.91
C ASN A 81 -0.10 -11.10 -8.14
N ALA A 82 0.35 -9.85 -7.97
CA ALA A 82 0.90 -9.10 -9.07
C ALA A 82 2.20 -9.73 -9.60
N LYS A 83 2.23 -10.02 -10.91
CA LYS A 83 3.46 -10.38 -11.65
C LYS A 83 4.55 -9.32 -11.45
N LYS A 84 4.15 -8.06 -11.30
CA LYS A 84 5.03 -6.91 -11.05
C LYS A 84 4.93 -6.47 -9.59
N ARG A 85 5.91 -6.86 -8.77
CA ARG A 85 6.03 -6.46 -7.35
C ARG A 85 6.74 -5.12 -7.14
N ASP A 86 6.67 -4.23 -8.13
CA ASP A 86 7.33 -2.92 -8.14
C ASP A 86 6.35 -1.74 -8.00
N ARG A 87 5.12 -2.04 -7.59
CA ARG A 87 4.04 -1.06 -7.38
C ARG A 87 3.55 -1.14 -5.95
N ILE A 88 3.25 0.02 -5.40
CA ILE A 88 2.57 0.19 -4.12
C ILE A 88 1.29 0.98 -4.32
N PHE A 89 0.39 0.85 -3.37
CA PHE A 89 -0.82 1.63 -3.21
C PHE A 89 -0.77 2.24 -1.82
N VAL A 90 -1.12 3.51 -1.74
CA VAL A 90 -1.03 4.34 -0.55
C VAL A 90 -2.42 4.83 -0.23
N ALA A 91 -2.86 4.64 1.02
CA ALA A 91 -4.06 5.29 1.54
C ALA A 91 -3.67 6.55 2.31
N GLN A 92 -4.33 7.67 2.00
CA GLN A 92 -4.16 8.95 2.68
C GLN A 92 -5.49 9.69 2.69
N GLY A 93 -6.02 9.97 3.89
CA GLY A 93 -7.41 10.43 4.02
C GLY A 93 -8.36 9.43 3.35
N HIS A 94 -9.24 9.93 2.49
CA HIS A 94 -10.17 9.14 1.67
C HIS A 94 -9.64 8.82 0.26
N ARG A 95 -8.33 8.99 0.02
CA ARG A 95 -7.69 8.79 -1.30
C ARG A 95 -6.79 7.57 -1.32
N ILE A 96 -6.69 6.95 -2.49
CA ILE A 96 -5.78 5.84 -2.80
C ILE A 96 -4.90 6.22 -3.98
N ILE A 97 -3.59 6.14 -3.79
CA ILE A 97 -2.61 6.57 -4.80
C ILE A 97 -1.69 5.40 -5.10
N GLY A 98 -1.64 4.99 -6.37
CA GLY A 98 -0.76 3.94 -6.86
C GLY A 98 0.54 4.52 -7.38
N MET A 99 1.67 4.07 -6.84
CA MET A 99 3.01 4.50 -7.22
C MET A 99 3.92 3.34 -7.58
N THR A 100 4.80 3.57 -8.54
CA THR A 100 5.90 2.64 -8.82
C THR A 100 7.04 2.84 -7.82
N LYS A 101 7.92 1.84 -7.67
CA LYS A 101 9.17 1.93 -6.88
C LYS A 101 10.17 2.98 -7.37
N LYS A 102 9.85 3.69 -8.46
CA LYS A 102 10.63 4.79 -9.04
C LYS A 102 9.97 6.15 -8.81
N GLY A 103 8.83 6.21 -8.13
CA GLY A 103 8.13 7.44 -7.79
C GLY A 103 7.13 7.93 -8.82
N LYS A 104 6.94 7.20 -9.92
CA LYS A 104 5.88 7.52 -10.88
C LYS A 104 4.52 7.09 -10.33
N GLU A 105 3.61 8.03 -10.17
CA GLU A 105 2.17 7.79 -9.97
C GLU A 105 1.57 7.16 -11.24
N PHE A 106 0.73 6.13 -11.07
CA PHE A 106 0.05 5.45 -12.18
C PHE A 106 -1.45 5.23 -11.94
N PHE A 107 -1.94 5.51 -10.74
CA PHE A 107 -3.32 5.29 -10.33
C PHE A 107 -3.69 6.27 -9.24
N ARG A 108 -4.92 6.75 -9.28
CA ARG A 108 -5.52 7.61 -8.25
C ARG A 108 -7.00 7.29 -8.17
N LEU A 109 -7.49 7.11 -6.96
CA LEU A 109 -8.90 6.90 -6.64
C LEU A 109 -9.24 7.72 -5.41
N GLU A 110 -10.39 8.37 -5.43
CA GLU A 110 -10.94 9.10 -4.28
C GLU A 110 -12.25 8.42 -3.88
N SER A 111 -12.31 7.98 -2.63
CA SER A 111 -13.53 7.39 -2.08
C SER A 111 -14.60 8.47 -1.95
N PRO A 112 -15.88 8.17 -2.24
CA PRO A 112 -16.99 9.08 -1.98
C PRO A 112 -17.27 9.25 -0.47
N LEU A 113 -16.67 8.42 0.38
CA LEU A 113 -16.82 8.51 1.83
C LEU A 113 -15.96 9.65 2.40
N THR A 114 -16.49 10.32 3.41
CA THR A 114 -15.76 11.34 4.17
C THR A 114 -14.82 10.73 5.21
N GLU A 115 -14.98 9.44 5.53
CA GLU A 115 -14.11 8.71 6.45
C GLU A 115 -12.74 8.42 5.82
N ALA A 116 -11.71 8.46 6.66
CA ALA A 116 -10.37 8.07 6.27
C ALA A 116 -10.27 6.55 6.04
N ILE A 117 -9.55 6.16 4.99
CA ILE A 117 -9.17 4.78 4.74
C ILE A 117 -8.01 4.43 5.68
N HIS A 118 -8.22 3.50 6.61
CA HIS A 118 -7.22 3.09 7.61
C HIS A 118 -6.51 1.78 7.24
N THR A 119 -7.15 0.92 6.46
CA THR A 119 -6.59 -0.34 6.02
C THR A 119 -7.03 -0.67 4.60
N MET A 120 -6.19 -1.40 3.87
CA MET A 120 -6.42 -1.75 2.48
C MET A 120 -5.84 -3.13 2.15
N ALA A 121 -6.44 -3.77 1.15
CA ALA A 121 -5.83 -4.84 0.38
C ALA A 121 -6.02 -4.57 -1.13
N VAL A 122 -5.09 -5.03 -1.95
CA VAL A 122 -5.17 -4.85 -3.41
C VAL A 122 -4.91 -6.20 -4.07
N GLU A 123 -5.78 -6.64 -4.96
CA GLU A 123 -5.62 -7.85 -5.76
C GLU A 123 -6.01 -7.55 -7.22
N ASN A 124 -5.06 -7.68 -8.14
CA ASN A 124 -5.25 -7.35 -9.55
C ASN A 124 -5.73 -5.90 -9.76
N VAL A 125 -6.96 -5.72 -10.25
CA VAL A 125 -7.61 -4.42 -10.47
C VAL A 125 -8.55 -4.04 -9.32
N ARG A 126 -8.70 -4.91 -8.32
CA ARG A 126 -9.60 -4.70 -7.18
C ARG A 126 -8.87 -4.08 -6.00
N VAL A 127 -9.52 -3.11 -5.38
CA VAL A 127 -9.05 -2.44 -4.18
C VAL A 127 -10.11 -2.59 -3.09
N TYR A 128 -9.69 -3.14 -1.97
CA TYR A 128 -10.51 -3.39 -0.79
C TYR A 128 -10.10 -2.38 0.26
N THR A 129 -11.02 -1.53 0.72
CA THR A 129 -10.74 -0.47 1.71
C THR A 129 -11.55 -0.67 2.97
N GLY A 130 -10.94 -0.37 4.10
CA GLY A 130 -11.58 -0.32 5.40
C GLY A 130 -11.37 1.06 6.02
N CYS A 131 -12.47 1.74 6.28
CA CYS A 131 -12.55 2.97 7.07
C CYS A 131 -12.78 2.61 8.54
N GLU A 132 -13.50 3.43 9.32
CA GLU A 132 -13.77 3.14 10.73
C GLU A 132 -14.88 2.10 10.86
N TYR A 133 -15.98 2.23 10.12
CA TYR A 133 -17.11 1.29 10.14
C TYR A 133 -17.46 0.73 8.76
N ILE A 134 -16.94 1.34 7.70
CA ILE A 134 -17.30 0.99 6.32
C ILE A 134 -16.17 0.22 5.64
N PHE A 135 -16.53 -0.92 5.08
CA PHE A 135 -15.76 -1.62 4.07
C PHE A 135 -16.28 -1.25 2.67
N SER A 136 -15.38 -1.02 1.72
CA SER A 136 -15.72 -0.80 0.31
C SER A 136 -14.83 -1.63 -0.61
N LEU A 137 -15.41 -2.08 -1.73
CA LEU A 137 -14.75 -2.77 -2.81
C LEU A 137 -14.84 -1.91 -4.07
N TYR A 138 -13.68 -1.55 -4.62
CA TYR A 138 -13.56 -0.94 -5.92
C TYR A 138 -13.04 -1.96 -6.92
N ASP A 139 -13.74 -2.14 -8.05
CA ASP A 139 -13.28 -2.94 -9.19
C ASP A 139 -12.94 -1.99 -10.35
N ASP A 140 -11.65 -1.92 -10.70
CA ASP A 140 -11.11 -0.99 -11.70
C ASP A 140 -11.51 0.48 -11.46
N GLY A 141 -11.43 0.90 -10.18
CA GLY A 141 -11.75 2.26 -9.74
C GLY A 141 -13.24 2.58 -9.63
N LYS A 142 -14.13 1.63 -9.92
CA LYS A 142 -15.59 1.79 -9.76
C LYS A 142 -16.04 1.13 -8.47
N ASP A 143 -16.94 1.78 -7.74
CA ASP A 143 -17.59 1.17 -6.58
C ASP A 143 -18.37 -0.07 -7.03
N SER A 144 -18.06 -1.21 -6.41
CA SER A 144 -18.64 -2.51 -6.72
C SER A 144 -19.36 -3.12 -5.52
N GLY A 145 -19.23 -2.56 -4.32
CA GLY A 145 -19.85 -3.12 -3.13
C GLY A 145 -19.33 -2.52 -1.84
N PHE A 146 -20.14 -2.60 -0.80
CA PHE A 146 -19.79 -2.09 0.52
C PHE A 146 -20.43 -2.94 1.62
N PHE A 147 -19.90 -2.79 2.83
CA PHE A 147 -20.47 -3.35 4.06
C PHE A 147 -20.31 -2.34 5.19
N MET A 148 -21.37 -2.12 5.95
CA MET A 148 -21.35 -1.28 7.15
C MET A 148 -21.33 -2.18 8.38
N SER A 149 -20.20 -2.17 9.06
CA SER A 149 -20.02 -2.90 10.31
C SER A 149 -20.77 -2.21 11.45
N GLN A 150 -21.32 -3.00 12.38
CA GLN A 150 -21.94 -2.48 13.61
C GLN A 150 -20.90 -2.00 14.64
N ASP A 151 -19.64 -2.36 14.44
CA ASP A 151 -18.50 -1.98 15.28
C ASP A 151 -17.25 -1.67 14.44
N ARG A 152 -16.22 -1.11 15.05
CA ARG A 152 -15.01 -0.62 14.39
C ARG A 152 -14.25 -1.72 13.65
N ILE A 153 -13.90 -1.44 12.40
CA ILE A 153 -13.01 -2.27 11.58
C ILE A 153 -11.56 -1.94 11.94
N ASN A 154 -10.93 -2.79 12.75
CA ASN A 154 -9.53 -2.59 13.18
C ASN A 154 -8.49 -2.99 12.11
N SER A 155 -8.80 -4.00 11.31
CA SER A 155 -7.90 -4.52 10.28
C SER A 155 -8.64 -5.37 9.27
N MET A 156 -8.00 -5.60 8.13
CA MET A 156 -8.54 -6.43 7.06
C MET A 156 -7.41 -7.28 6.47
N VAL A 157 -7.75 -8.50 6.10
CA VAL A 157 -6.86 -9.41 5.38
C VAL A 157 -7.63 -10.02 4.22
N LEU A 158 -7.02 -10.03 3.04
CA LEU A 158 -7.55 -10.74 1.89
C LEU A 158 -6.85 -12.08 1.79
N VAL A 159 -7.62 -13.16 1.84
CA VAL A 159 -7.12 -14.51 1.61
C VAL A 159 -7.36 -14.84 0.15
N SER A 160 -6.28 -14.95 -0.62
CA SER A 160 -6.38 -15.38 -2.01
C SER A 160 -6.57 -16.90 -2.03
N ASN A 161 -7.67 -17.36 -2.61
CA ASN A 161 -7.94 -18.77 -2.83
C ASN A 161 -7.17 -19.23 -4.08
N SER A 162 -5.85 -19.37 -3.97
CA SER A 162 -5.04 -20.03 -5.00
C SER A 162 -5.20 -21.55 -4.86
N SER A 163 -6.42 -22.07 -4.98
CA SER A 163 -6.58 -23.50 -5.21
C SER A 163 -6.31 -23.76 -6.71
N PRO A 164 -5.54 -24.81 -7.08
CA PRO A 164 -5.32 -25.17 -8.49
C PRO A 164 -6.62 -25.30 -9.29
N ARG A 165 -7.72 -25.73 -8.65
CA ARG A 165 -9.05 -25.85 -9.26
C ARG A 165 -9.65 -24.52 -9.72
N ALA A 166 -9.40 -23.43 -9.00
CA ALA A 166 -9.97 -22.12 -9.31
C ALA A 166 -9.32 -21.45 -10.54
N GLU A 167 -8.08 -21.81 -10.87
CA GLU A 167 -7.42 -21.38 -12.12
C GLU A 167 -7.92 -22.16 -13.34
N GLU A 168 -8.32 -23.43 -13.18
CA GLU A 168 -8.94 -24.23 -14.24
C GLU A 168 -10.36 -23.75 -14.54
N GLU A 169 -11.18 -23.47 -13.52
CA GLU A 169 -12.54 -22.94 -13.70
C GLU A 169 -12.54 -21.55 -14.36
N ARG A 170 -11.59 -20.66 -14.03
CA ARG A 170 -11.46 -19.34 -14.68
C ARG A 170 -11.06 -19.43 -16.15
N LYS A 171 -10.21 -20.40 -16.51
CA LYS A 171 -9.82 -20.64 -17.91
C LYS A 171 -10.97 -21.23 -18.72
N MET A 172 -11.80 -22.09 -18.12
CA MET A 172 -12.99 -22.65 -18.78
C MET A 172 -14.14 -21.65 -18.96
N SER A 173 -14.18 -20.55 -18.19
CA SER A 173 -15.17 -19.48 -18.37
C SER A 173 -14.77 -18.40 -19.39
N GLU A 174 -13.52 -18.44 -19.86
CA GLU A 174 -12.97 -17.50 -20.86
C GLU A 174 -12.87 -18.12 -22.28
N GLU A 175 -13.30 -19.38 -22.44
CA GLU A 175 -13.55 -20.06 -23.74
C GLU A 175 -15.05 -20.16 -24.02
#